data_AF-A0A428SXK9-F1
#
_entry.id   AF-A0A428SXK9-F1
#
_cell.length_a   1.000
_cell.length_b   1.000
_cell.length_c   1.000
_cell.angle_alpha   90.00
_cell.angle_beta   90.00
_cell.angle_gamma   90.00
#
_symmetry.space_group_name_H-M   'P 1'
#
loop_
_entity.id
_entity.type
_entity.pdbx_description
1 polymer ?
#
loop_
_entity_poly.entity_id
_entity_poly.type
_entity_poly.pdbx_seq_one_letter_code
_entity_poly.pdbx_strand_id
1 'polypeptide(L)'
;MKTKQIRFRLWNQPRSTPHAESAAPADRECDTHVKGREARRSRSGCTECRRRRVKCDETFPVCVRCQKRGSFCQSPPRLTKWQHEAPWIKLGSSSSPAPTRQLAVTSKSDDKALLRYWLERASQIMVIDPDENPMSFPILEYVEQCPSLKHALQSVGAGHRHYFDPDKLSKCLEERSSALRLIIQDLSCPGDNLFPLFLSVLLVGLSTAWTNGPTAEFGQQHLRGARALTDILLSDASTRETRPPYFNFVVGAYLYWDMALAFLIPVEEQVSLNTDEMYSALLDVGQEYHPIGGYSTEIFYLLGNVGRYCRSVVETGVRDESVEVALQEEMEKWEPNRDNAQLGLMSDAFRSHGLINLEAICYRRRRDDAAGDAFMTEFLNMTCEEDTELWQSLPSSSVDDDLEVRIRNRALDVVHNLISIPSSHACTNLQAIPLFTAGSELTKEDTRERELVLQRFKEVYSLNDLRANLTALEMLPEIWKRKDAGESISWLEVMLEKGWNIMLG
;
A
#
# COMPACT_ATOMS: atom_id res chain seq x y z
N MET A 1 -7.04 -34.82 38.04
CA MET A 1 -5.62 -34.59 38.38
C MET A 1 -4.77 -35.69 37.75
N LYS A 2 -4.02 -35.37 36.69
CA LYS A 2 -2.83 -36.08 36.21
C LYS A 2 -2.13 -35.16 35.21
N THR A 3 -1.07 -34.52 35.67
CA THR A 3 -0.16 -33.66 34.95
C THR A 3 0.53 -34.44 33.84
N LYS A 4 0.48 -33.97 32.59
CA LYS A 4 1.34 -34.45 31.51
C LYS A 4 2.24 -33.30 31.05
N GLN A 5 3.50 -33.41 31.42
CA GLN A 5 4.62 -32.65 30.86
C GLN A 5 4.70 -32.90 29.35
N ILE A 6 4.83 -31.83 28.56
CA ILE A 6 5.29 -31.90 27.18
C ILE A 6 6.69 -31.26 27.15
N ARG A 7 7.68 -32.07 26.77
CA ARG A 7 9.09 -31.68 26.60
C ARG A 7 9.25 -30.94 25.27
N PHE A 8 9.78 -29.72 25.31
CA PHE A 8 10.30 -29.03 24.13
C PHE A 8 11.64 -29.65 23.69
N ARG A 9 11.77 -30.03 22.41
CA ARG A 9 13.06 -30.33 21.78
C ARG A 9 13.65 -29.00 21.27
N LEU A 10 14.71 -28.55 21.91
CA LEU A 10 15.50 -27.39 21.51
C LEU A 10 16.20 -27.65 20.17
N TRP A 11 16.10 -26.65 19.29
CA TRP A 11 16.79 -26.54 18.02
C TRP A 11 18.32 -26.45 18.22
N ASN A 12 19.08 -27.21 17.45
CA ASN A 12 20.54 -27.13 17.41
C ASN A 12 20.97 -25.82 16.72
N GLN A 13 21.72 -24.99 17.45
CA GLN A 13 22.50 -23.88 16.92
C GLN A 13 23.78 -24.40 16.23
N PRO A 14 24.22 -23.81 15.10
CA PRO A 14 25.60 -23.97 14.65
C PRO A 14 26.53 -23.04 15.43
N ARG A 15 27.54 -23.64 16.07
CA ARG A 15 28.63 -22.94 16.75
C ARG A 15 29.55 -22.24 15.74
N SER A 16 29.81 -20.95 15.97
CA SER A 16 30.95 -20.19 15.46
C SER A 16 32.21 -20.43 16.30
N THR A 17 33.39 -20.38 15.66
CA THR A 17 34.70 -19.80 16.09
C THR A 17 35.87 -20.53 15.36
N PRO A 18 37.13 -20.06 15.41
CA PRO A 18 37.69 -18.99 14.56
C PRO A 18 39.01 -19.42 13.89
N HIS A 19 39.41 -18.84 12.75
CA HIS A 19 40.80 -18.97 12.30
C HIS A 19 41.38 -17.66 11.74
N ALA A 20 42.15 -17.03 12.64
CA ALA A 20 43.43 -16.34 12.51
C ALA A 20 43.82 -15.65 11.19
N GLU A 21 44.17 -14.38 11.37
CA GLU A 21 44.90 -13.48 10.50
C GLU A 21 46.31 -13.99 10.13
N SER A 22 46.74 -13.73 8.89
CA SER A 22 48.13 -13.41 8.59
C SER A 22 48.19 -12.44 7.41
N ALA A 23 49.06 -11.43 7.53
CA ALA A 23 49.13 -10.27 6.66
C ALA A 23 50.26 -10.36 5.61
N ALA A 24 49.97 -9.80 4.42
CA ALA A 24 50.84 -9.13 3.44
C ALA A 24 51.90 -9.95 2.66
N PRO A 25 52.41 -9.48 1.48
CA PRO A 25 52.28 -8.14 0.89
C PRO A 25 51.84 -8.07 -0.60
N ALA A 26 51.72 -6.82 -1.05
CA ALA A 26 51.34 -6.37 -2.39
C ALA A 26 52.35 -6.72 -3.48
N ASP A 27 51.85 -6.96 -4.70
CA ASP A 27 52.61 -6.79 -5.94
C ASP A 27 51.74 -6.20 -7.06
N ARG A 28 52.39 -5.33 -7.83
CA ARG A 28 51.88 -4.51 -8.94
C ARG A 28 51.92 -5.29 -10.27
N GLU A 29 51.22 -4.71 -11.26
CA GLU A 29 51.28 -4.98 -12.72
C GLU A 29 50.45 -6.19 -13.21
N CYS A 30 49.83 -6.23 -14.38
CA CYS A 30 49.98 -5.42 -15.60
C CYS A 30 48.66 -5.46 -16.40
N ASP A 31 48.40 -4.36 -17.11
CA ASP A 31 47.38 -4.21 -18.14
C ASP A 31 47.47 -5.33 -19.19
N THR A 32 46.40 -6.10 -19.36
CA THR A 32 46.22 -6.89 -20.59
C THR A 32 44.82 -6.64 -21.14
N HIS A 33 44.80 -5.83 -22.20
CA HIS A 33 43.71 -5.69 -23.14
C HIS A 33 43.30 -7.07 -23.70
N VAL A 34 42.29 -7.70 -23.10
CA VAL A 34 41.58 -8.83 -23.71
C VAL A 34 40.44 -8.30 -24.57
N LYS A 35 40.68 -8.27 -25.88
CA LYS A 35 39.65 -8.06 -26.90
C LYS A 35 38.56 -9.14 -26.81
N GLY A 36 37.34 -8.69 -26.52
CA GLY A 36 36.09 -9.21 -27.09
C GLY A 36 35.82 -10.71 -26.98
N ARG A 37 35.44 -11.19 -25.80
CA ARG A 37 34.38 -12.21 -25.73
C ARG A 37 33.06 -11.44 -25.72
N GLU A 38 32.19 -11.68 -26.69
CA GLU A 38 30.81 -11.17 -26.65
C GLU A 38 30.19 -11.58 -25.31
N ALA A 39 30.08 -10.62 -24.40
CA ALA A 39 29.58 -10.85 -23.06
C ALA A 39 28.13 -11.33 -23.22
N ARG A 40 27.92 -12.60 -22.90
CA ARG A 40 26.59 -13.24 -22.84
C ARG A 40 25.67 -12.29 -22.09
N ARG A 41 24.72 -11.67 -22.79
CA ARG A 41 23.81 -10.66 -22.21
C ARG A 41 23.19 -11.28 -20.96
N SER A 42 23.34 -10.62 -19.82
CA SER A 42 22.75 -11.09 -18.57
C SER A 42 21.25 -11.27 -18.78
N ARG A 43 20.73 -12.43 -18.36
CA ARG A 43 19.29 -12.75 -18.41
C ARG A 43 18.50 -12.04 -17.30
N SER A 44 19.19 -11.39 -16.36
CA SER A 44 18.65 -10.76 -15.14
C SER A 44 18.76 -9.23 -15.15
N GLY A 45 19.39 -8.60 -16.14
CA GLY A 45 19.46 -7.13 -16.20
C GLY A 45 18.09 -6.45 -16.38
N CYS A 46 17.90 -5.25 -15.85
CA CYS A 46 16.65 -4.49 -15.97
C CYS A 46 16.31 -4.10 -17.42
N THR A 47 15.04 -3.85 -17.72
CA THR A 47 14.55 -3.51 -19.06
C THR A 47 15.26 -2.27 -19.61
N GLU A 48 15.47 -1.26 -18.78
CA GLU A 48 16.05 0.02 -19.19
C GLU A 48 17.54 -0.12 -19.58
N CYS A 49 18.31 -0.90 -18.82
CA CYS A 49 19.69 -1.20 -19.20
C CYS A 49 19.76 -2.04 -20.49
N ARG A 50 18.84 -3.01 -20.67
CA ARG A 50 18.76 -3.81 -21.91
C ARG A 50 18.41 -2.96 -23.12
N ARG A 51 17.39 -2.10 -23.00
CA ARG A 51 16.95 -1.17 -24.05
C ARG A 51 18.10 -0.28 -24.51
N ARG A 52 18.90 0.20 -23.56
CA ARG A 52 20.09 1.02 -23.82
C ARG A 52 21.34 0.24 -24.19
N ARG A 53 21.28 -1.09 -24.28
CA ARG A 53 22.40 -1.97 -24.64
C ARG A 53 23.63 -1.78 -23.72
N VAL A 54 23.41 -1.51 -22.43
CA VAL A 54 24.46 -1.41 -21.40
C VAL A 54 24.38 -2.54 -20.38
N LYS A 55 25.50 -2.87 -19.71
CA LYS A 55 25.53 -3.89 -18.64
C LYS A 55 24.80 -3.36 -17.40
N CYS A 56 23.79 -4.09 -16.95
CA CYS A 56 23.11 -3.87 -15.68
C CYS A 56 23.97 -4.45 -14.55
N ASP A 57 24.08 -3.74 -13.43
CA ASP A 57 24.69 -4.23 -12.19
C ASP A 57 23.76 -5.16 -11.40
N GLU A 58 22.49 -5.25 -11.79
CA GLU A 58 21.47 -6.15 -11.20
C GLU A 58 21.15 -5.87 -9.73
N THR A 59 21.60 -4.73 -9.20
CA THR A 59 21.11 -4.22 -7.91
C THR A 59 19.60 -4.00 -7.99
N PHE A 60 18.90 -4.37 -6.92
CA PHE A 60 17.45 -4.40 -6.82
C PHE A 60 17.01 -3.52 -5.64
N PRO A 61 15.91 -2.76 -5.73
CA PRO A 61 14.95 -2.66 -6.85
C PRO A 61 15.46 -1.85 -8.04
N VAL A 62 16.33 -0.89 -7.77
CA VAL A 62 16.89 0.02 -8.76
C VAL A 62 18.38 -0.27 -8.94
N CYS A 63 18.79 -0.57 -10.18
CA CYS A 63 20.21 -0.74 -10.48
C CYS A 63 20.95 0.60 -10.40
N VAL A 64 22.24 0.57 -10.04
CA VAL A 64 23.05 1.79 -9.82
C VAL A 64 23.06 2.71 -11.04
N ARG A 65 23.01 2.14 -12.26
CA ARG A 65 22.95 2.94 -13.48
C ARG A 65 21.61 3.66 -13.66
N CYS A 66 20.50 3.02 -13.36
CA CYS A 66 19.19 3.66 -13.42
C CYS A 66 19.06 4.72 -12.32
N GLN A 67 19.56 4.43 -11.11
CA GLN A 67 19.59 5.35 -9.99
C GLN A 67 20.36 6.63 -10.34
N LYS A 68 21.62 6.52 -10.80
CA LYS A 68 22.44 7.69 -11.20
C LYS A 68 21.84 8.53 -12.33
N ARG A 69 20.94 7.94 -13.12
CA ARG A 69 20.28 8.60 -14.26
C ARG A 69 18.89 9.13 -13.90
N GLY A 70 18.39 8.85 -12.70
CA GLY A 70 17.00 9.12 -12.33
C GLY A 70 15.97 8.41 -13.23
N SER A 71 16.33 7.31 -13.88
CA SER A 71 15.44 6.54 -14.78
C SER A 71 14.73 5.43 -14.00
N PHE A 72 13.46 5.14 -14.34
CA PHE A 72 12.73 4.01 -13.75
C PHE A 72 13.39 2.67 -14.08
N CYS A 73 13.59 1.83 -13.06
CA CYS A 73 14.34 0.59 -13.19
C CYS A 73 13.44 -0.62 -13.06
N GLN A 74 13.00 -1.17 -14.19
CA GLN A 74 12.17 -2.37 -14.17
C GLN A 74 13.07 -3.60 -14.19
N SER A 75 13.46 -4.04 -12.99
CA SER A 75 14.24 -5.26 -12.79
C SER A 75 13.33 -6.49 -12.97
N PRO A 76 13.82 -7.61 -13.53
CA PRO A 76 13.03 -8.85 -13.57
C PRO A 76 12.70 -9.30 -12.13
N PRO A 77 11.47 -9.79 -11.85
CA PRO A 77 11.07 -10.33 -10.56
C PRO A 77 12.04 -11.40 -10.06
N ARG A 78 12.27 -11.44 -8.74
CA ARG A 78 12.95 -12.55 -8.10
C ARG A 78 12.03 -13.77 -8.22
N LEU A 79 12.51 -14.79 -8.92
CA LEU A 79 11.94 -16.13 -8.82
C LEU A 79 12.25 -16.60 -7.39
N THR A 80 11.24 -16.73 -6.53
CA THR A 80 11.40 -17.15 -5.13
C THR A 80 11.90 -18.61 -5.07
N LYS A 81 12.55 -18.99 -3.95
CA LYS A 81 13.14 -20.33 -3.74
C LYS A 81 12.15 -21.48 -3.96
N TRP A 82 10.87 -21.24 -3.74
CA TRP A 82 9.77 -22.19 -3.95
C TRP A 82 9.57 -22.65 -5.41
N GLN A 83 10.19 -21.98 -6.40
CA GLN A 83 10.16 -22.44 -7.79
C GLN A 83 10.99 -23.71 -8.05
N HIS A 84 11.78 -24.19 -7.07
CA HIS A 84 12.52 -25.46 -7.19
C HIS A 84 11.74 -26.69 -6.66
N GLU A 85 10.64 -26.50 -5.93
CA GLU A 85 9.86 -27.59 -5.31
C GLU A 85 8.36 -27.53 -5.64
N ALA A 86 8.03 -27.41 -6.93
CA ALA A 86 6.70 -27.76 -7.45
C ALA A 86 6.79 -29.04 -8.30
N PRO A 87 6.78 -30.25 -7.70
CA PRO A 87 6.91 -31.51 -8.44
C PRO A 87 5.78 -31.76 -9.45
N TRP A 88 4.66 -31.04 -9.34
CA TRP A 88 3.45 -31.20 -10.15
C TRP A 88 3.40 -30.32 -11.41
N ILE A 89 4.33 -29.40 -11.63
CA ILE A 89 4.48 -28.71 -12.92
C ILE A 89 5.32 -29.58 -13.87
N LYS A 90 4.82 -30.79 -14.17
CA LYS A 90 5.18 -31.55 -15.38
C LYS A 90 3.94 -31.77 -16.22
N LEU A 91 3.45 -30.70 -16.84
CA LEU A 91 2.49 -30.83 -17.93
C LEU A 91 3.25 -31.15 -19.23
N GLY A 92 3.42 -32.45 -19.49
CA GLY A 92 3.49 -33.02 -20.83
C GLY A 92 4.84 -33.10 -21.55
N SER A 93 5.51 -34.25 -21.46
CA SER A 93 6.29 -34.82 -22.58
C SER A 93 6.23 -36.36 -22.57
N SER A 94 5.44 -36.91 -23.52
CA SER A 94 5.47 -38.26 -24.15
C SER A 94 5.66 -39.50 -23.26
N SER A 95 4.71 -40.45 -23.23
CA SER A 95 4.44 -41.37 -24.36
C SER A 95 2.97 -41.85 -24.48
N SER A 96 2.42 -41.60 -25.68
CA SER A 96 1.26 -42.09 -26.50
C SER A 96 0.45 -43.37 -26.15
N PRO A 97 -0.70 -43.66 -26.84
CA PRO A 97 -1.33 -43.02 -28.01
C PRO A 97 -2.82 -42.63 -27.90
N ALA A 98 -3.25 -41.72 -28.80
CA ALA A 98 -4.58 -41.10 -28.98
C ALA A 98 -5.55 -41.97 -29.83
N PRO A 99 -6.72 -41.50 -30.36
CA PRO A 99 -7.38 -40.18 -30.27
C PRO A 99 -8.95 -40.16 -30.21
N THR A 100 -9.52 -38.94 -30.15
CA THR A 100 -10.90 -38.50 -30.53
C THR A 100 -11.86 -38.35 -29.34
N ARG A 101 -12.44 -37.17 -28.99
CA ARG A 101 -13.02 -36.11 -29.82
C ARG A 101 -13.10 -34.75 -29.08
N GLN A 102 -12.39 -33.77 -29.63
CA GLN A 102 -12.76 -32.37 -29.94
C GLN A 102 -13.47 -31.47 -28.90
N LEU A 103 -12.69 -30.54 -28.32
CA LEU A 103 -13.08 -29.12 -28.18
C LEU A 103 -12.15 -28.31 -29.11
N ALA A 104 -12.66 -27.84 -30.25
CA ALA A 104 -12.00 -26.85 -31.11
C ALA A 104 -11.78 -25.55 -30.31
N VAL A 105 -10.56 -25.00 -30.10
CA VAL A 105 -9.66 -24.30 -31.05
C VAL A 105 -10.36 -23.01 -31.50
N THR A 106 -10.11 -21.82 -30.95
CA THR A 106 -8.84 -21.06 -30.80
C THR A 106 -8.91 -20.00 -29.66
N SER A 107 -8.28 -20.22 -28.49
CA SER A 107 -7.99 -19.14 -27.47
C SER A 107 -7.13 -19.60 -26.27
N LYS A 108 -7.00 -20.92 -26.04
CA LYS A 108 -6.57 -21.52 -24.76
C LYS A 108 -5.10 -21.35 -24.33
N SER A 109 -4.17 -20.81 -25.14
CA SER A 109 -2.76 -20.65 -24.73
C SER A 109 -2.55 -19.45 -23.81
N ASP A 110 -3.27 -18.36 -24.07
CA ASP A 110 -3.04 -17.07 -23.42
C ASP A 110 -3.66 -17.05 -22.02
N ASP A 111 -4.79 -17.74 -21.84
CA ASP A 111 -5.47 -17.86 -20.54
C ASP A 111 -4.58 -18.51 -19.48
N LYS A 112 -3.90 -19.61 -19.84
CA LYS A 112 -2.97 -20.31 -18.94
C LYS A 112 -1.72 -19.50 -18.68
N ALA A 113 -1.24 -18.74 -19.67
CA ALA A 113 -0.09 -17.88 -19.52
C ALA A 113 -0.35 -16.70 -18.57
N LEU A 114 -1.55 -16.10 -18.63
CA LEU A 114 -1.96 -15.02 -17.73
C LEU A 114 -2.16 -15.48 -16.30
N LEU A 115 -2.83 -16.62 -16.08
CA LEU A 115 -2.96 -17.17 -14.73
C LEU A 115 -1.58 -17.51 -14.14
N ARG A 116 -0.69 -18.12 -14.94
CA ARG A 116 0.69 -18.37 -14.53
C ARG A 116 1.44 -17.08 -14.19
N TYR A 117 1.27 -16.04 -15.00
CA TYR A 117 1.87 -14.73 -14.75
C TYR A 117 1.38 -14.11 -13.44
N TRP A 118 0.09 -14.26 -13.12
CA TRP A 118 -0.45 -13.87 -11.83
C TRP A 118 0.28 -14.57 -10.69
N LEU A 119 0.26 -15.92 -10.68
CA LEU A 119 0.81 -16.74 -9.60
C LEU A 119 2.29 -16.48 -9.35
N GLU A 120 3.06 -16.26 -10.42
CA GLU A 120 4.51 -16.08 -10.34
C GLU A 120 4.96 -14.62 -10.13
N ARG A 121 4.12 -13.63 -10.48
CA ARG A 121 4.56 -12.22 -10.56
C ARG A 121 3.53 -11.24 -10.04
N ALA A 122 2.34 -11.17 -10.64
CA ALA A 122 1.41 -10.09 -10.31
C ALA A 122 0.90 -10.19 -8.86
N SER A 123 0.77 -11.38 -8.29
CA SER A 123 0.36 -11.55 -6.89
C SER A 123 1.35 -10.95 -5.88
N GLN A 124 2.59 -10.66 -6.27
CA GLN A 124 3.61 -10.11 -5.37
C GLN A 124 3.33 -8.65 -4.97
N ILE A 125 2.57 -7.92 -5.77
CA ILE A 125 2.19 -6.53 -5.45
C ILE A 125 1.14 -6.48 -4.34
N MET A 126 0.50 -7.62 -4.03
CA MET A 126 -0.60 -7.71 -3.09
C MET A 126 -0.15 -8.06 -1.66
N VAL A 127 1.12 -8.40 -1.43
CA VAL A 127 1.57 -8.92 -0.13
C VAL A 127 2.89 -8.30 0.31
N ILE A 128 3.10 -8.27 1.63
CA ILE A 128 4.35 -7.81 2.25
C ILE A 128 5.43 -8.88 2.33
N ASP A 129 5.08 -10.16 2.27
CA ASP A 129 6.03 -11.27 2.22
C ASP A 129 5.73 -12.15 0.99
N PRO A 130 6.55 -12.03 -0.07
CA PRO A 130 6.40 -12.85 -1.27
C PRO A 130 6.65 -14.33 -1.04
N ASP A 131 7.36 -14.70 0.02
CA ASP A 131 7.63 -16.10 0.36
C ASP A 131 6.40 -16.76 1.01
N GLU A 132 5.54 -15.98 1.68
CA GLU A 132 4.28 -16.40 2.32
C GLU A 132 3.04 -15.75 1.64
N ASN A 133 2.90 -15.97 0.32
CA ASN A 133 1.84 -15.33 -0.48
C ASN A 133 0.61 -16.25 -0.69
N PRO A 134 -0.52 -16.03 0.03
CA PRO A 134 -1.74 -16.83 -0.15
C PRO A 134 -2.40 -16.62 -1.52
N MET A 135 -2.13 -15.49 -2.18
CA MET A 135 -2.66 -15.18 -3.51
C MET A 135 -1.83 -15.77 -4.66
N SER A 136 -0.70 -16.43 -4.37
CA SER A 136 0.09 -17.18 -5.35
C SER A 136 -0.50 -18.59 -5.53
N PHE A 137 0.30 -19.65 -5.54
CA PHE A 137 -0.16 -21.03 -5.76
C PHE A 137 -1.26 -21.54 -4.82
N PRO A 138 -1.32 -21.19 -3.51
CA PRO A 138 -2.40 -21.64 -2.64
C PRO A 138 -3.80 -21.28 -3.17
N ILE A 139 -3.92 -20.14 -3.87
CA ILE A 139 -5.21 -19.68 -4.42
C ILE A 139 -5.85 -20.66 -5.42
N LEU A 140 -5.08 -21.59 -6.00
CA LEU A 140 -5.55 -22.50 -7.03
C LEU A 140 -6.69 -23.40 -6.54
N GLU A 141 -6.74 -23.74 -5.26
CA GLU A 141 -7.84 -24.54 -4.68
C GLU A 141 -9.20 -23.87 -4.86
N TYR A 142 -9.22 -22.54 -4.92
CA TYR A 142 -10.41 -21.73 -5.07
C TYR A 142 -10.71 -21.36 -6.53
N VAL A 143 -9.68 -21.28 -7.38
CA VAL A 143 -9.81 -20.89 -8.80
C VAL A 143 -10.68 -21.88 -9.59
N GLU A 144 -10.63 -23.17 -9.25
CA GLU A 144 -11.47 -24.19 -9.90
C GLU A 144 -12.94 -24.07 -9.51
N GLN A 145 -13.21 -23.60 -8.29
CA GLN A 145 -14.55 -23.50 -7.71
C GLN A 145 -15.25 -22.18 -8.05
N CYS A 146 -14.47 -21.12 -8.32
CA CYS A 146 -14.96 -19.77 -8.52
C CYS A 146 -14.46 -19.17 -9.86
N PRO A 147 -15.26 -19.26 -10.94
CA PRO A 147 -14.89 -18.71 -12.23
C PRO A 147 -14.68 -17.19 -12.22
N SER A 148 -15.44 -16.45 -11.41
CA SER A 148 -15.27 -15.00 -11.21
C SER A 148 -13.86 -14.68 -10.70
N LEU A 149 -13.34 -15.48 -9.77
CA LEU A 149 -11.98 -15.32 -9.24
C LEU A 149 -10.95 -15.50 -10.34
N LYS A 150 -11.06 -16.57 -11.14
CA LYS A 150 -10.13 -16.80 -12.25
C LYS A 150 -10.04 -15.59 -13.18
N HIS A 151 -11.19 -15.05 -13.61
CA HIS A 151 -11.23 -13.88 -14.48
C HIS A 151 -10.68 -12.62 -13.79
N ALA A 152 -10.92 -12.44 -12.49
CA ALA A 152 -10.34 -11.33 -11.72
C ALA A 152 -8.80 -11.41 -11.68
N LEU A 153 -8.23 -12.58 -11.39
CA LEU A 153 -6.77 -12.80 -11.39
C LEU A 153 -6.16 -12.54 -12.78
N GLN A 154 -6.82 -13.03 -13.84
CA GLN A 154 -6.35 -12.82 -15.22
C GLN A 154 -6.45 -11.36 -15.66
N SER A 155 -7.49 -10.64 -15.22
CA SER A 155 -7.66 -9.21 -15.44
C SER A 155 -6.49 -8.42 -14.86
N VAL A 156 -6.22 -8.58 -13.57
CA VAL A 156 -5.12 -7.88 -12.91
C VAL A 156 -3.77 -8.31 -13.48
N GLY A 157 -3.59 -9.62 -13.74
CA GLY A 157 -2.38 -10.14 -14.38
C GLY A 157 -2.11 -9.54 -15.76
N ALA A 158 -3.15 -9.34 -16.58
CA ALA A 158 -3.04 -8.71 -17.89
C ALA A 158 -2.68 -7.23 -17.79
N GLY A 159 -3.31 -6.49 -16.86
CA GLY A 159 -2.98 -5.08 -16.60
C GLY A 159 -1.55 -4.90 -16.09
N HIS A 160 -1.18 -5.65 -15.05
CA HIS A 160 0.15 -5.61 -14.45
C HIS A 160 1.27 -5.98 -15.43
N ARG A 161 1.04 -6.94 -16.35
CA ARG A 161 2.01 -7.30 -17.40
C ARG A 161 2.41 -6.12 -18.30
N HIS A 162 1.53 -5.14 -18.41
CA HIS A 162 1.74 -3.93 -19.18
C HIS A 162 1.81 -2.67 -18.32
N TYR A 163 2.13 -2.80 -17.03
CA TYR A 163 2.32 -1.66 -16.12
C TYR A 163 1.06 -0.77 -16.01
N PHE A 164 -0.11 -1.38 -16.21
CA PHE A 164 -1.40 -0.68 -16.34
C PHE A 164 -1.36 0.49 -17.34
N ASP A 165 -0.60 0.32 -18.43
CA ASP A 165 -0.54 1.29 -19.53
C ASP A 165 -1.91 1.41 -20.21
N PRO A 166 -2.57 2.60 -20.19
CA PRO A 166 -3.92 2.78 -20.73
C PRO A 166 -4.09 2.29 -22.17
N ASP A 167 -3.05 2.43 -23.00
CA ASP A 167 -3.06 2.00 -24.40
C ASP A 167 -3.01 0.47 -24.58
N LYS A 168 -2.80 -0.29 -23.50
CA LYS A 168 -2.62 -1.75 -23.50
C LYS A 168 -3.55 -2.48 -22.53
N LEU A 169 -4.65 -1.84 -22.10
CA LEU A 169 -5.61 -2.41 -21.14
C LEU A 169 -6.68 -3.32 -21.76
N SER A 170 -6.77 -3.46 -23.10
CA SER A 170 -7.85 -4.22 -23.75
C SER A 170 -8.09 -5.61 -23.13
N LYS A 171 -7.04 -6.44 -22.98
CA LYS A 171 -7.20 -7.78 -22.37
C LYS A 171 -7.57 -7.73 -20.88
N CYS A 172 -7.05 -6.74 -20.14
CA CYS A 172 -7.42 -6.52 -18.74
C CYS A 172 -8.91 -6.23 -18.62
N LEU A 173 -9.44 -5.32 -19.45
CA LEU A 173 -10.84 -4.92 -19.41
C LEU A 173 -11.80 -6.03 -19.88
N GLU A 174 -11.41 -6.87 -20.85
CA GLU A 174 -12.17 -8.04 -21.27
C GLU A 174 -12.35 -9.06 -20.13
N GLU A 175 -11.26 -9.38 -19.44
CA GLU A 175 -11.28 -10.30 -18.29
C GLU A 175 -12.04 -9.68 -17.12
N ARG A 176 -11.87 -8.37 -16.87
CA ARG A 176 -12.64 -7.62 -15.87
C ARG A 176 -14.13 -7.69 -16.12
N SER A 177 -14.58 -7.47 -17.36
CA SER A 177 -16.00 -7.55 -17.74
C SER A 177 -16.56 -8.95 -17.47
N SER A 178 -15.76 -10.00 -17.73
CA SER A 178 -16.15 -11.38 -17.44
C SER A 178 -16.23 -11.67 -15.95
N ALA A 179 -15.27 -11.18 -15.16
CA ALA A 179 -15.32 -11.29 -13.71
C ALA A 179 -16.57 -10.60 -13.13
N LEU A 180 -16.86 -9.36 -13.54
CA LEU A 180 -18.01 -8.59 -13.06
C LEU A 180 -19.34 -9.29 -13.32
N ARG A 181 -19.53 -9.84 -14.52
CA ARG A 181 -20.76 -10.57 -14.88
C ARG A 181 -20.99 -11.77 -13.96
N LEU A 182 -19.92 -12.51 -13.66
CA LEU A 182 -19.96 -13.68 -12.79
C LEU A 182 -20.13 -13.28 -11.32
N ILE A 183 -19.44 -12.24 -10.84
CA ILE A 183 -19.62 -11.70 -9.49
C ILE A 183 -21.08 -11.33 -9.24
N ILE A 184 -21.73 -10.63 -10.18
CA ILE A 184 -23.15 -10.25 -10.05
C ILE A 184 -24.05 -11.49 -9.92
N GLN A 185 -23.74 -12.56 -10.67
CA GLN A 185 -24.46 -13.82 -10.57
C GLN A 185 -24.23 -14.50 -9.22
N ASP A 186 -22.98 -14.55 -8.75
CA ASP A 186 -22.55 -15.22 -7.52
C ASP A 186 -23.07 -14.51 -6.25
N LEU A 187 -23.22 -13.18 -6.29
CA LEU A 187 -23.79 -12.38 -5.19
C LEU A 187 -25.23 -12.76 -4.83
N SER A 188 -25.96 -13.44 -5.71
CA SER A 188 -27.33 -13.90 -5.43
C SER A 188 -27.37 -15.09 -4.46
N CYS A 189 -26.26 -15.82 -4.28
CA CYS A 189 -26.13 -16.91 -3.31
C CYS A 189 -24.66 -17.07 -2.89
N PRO A 190 -24.16 -16.23 -1.97
CA PRO A 190 -22.73 -16.23 -1.58
C PRO A 190 -22.25 -17.59 -1.05
N GLY A 191 -23.12 -18.30 -0.31
CA GLY A 191 -22.99 -19.71 0.11
C GLY A 191 -21.57 -20.15 0.51
N ASP A 192 -21.19 -21.36 0.09
CA ASP A 192 -19.88 -21.98 0.34
C ASP A 192 -18.69 -21.25 -0.32
N ASN A 193 -18.95 -20.21 -1.14
CA ASN A 193 -17.96 -19.52 -1.96
C ASN A 193 -17.65 -18.09 -1.46
N LEU A 194 -17.98 -17.76 -0.21
CA LEU A 194 -17.78 -16.40 0.34
C LEU A 194 -16.35 -15.90 0.14
N PHE A 195 -15.35 -16.72 0.50
CA PHE A 195 -13.95 -16.32 0.38
C PHE A 195 -13.48 -16.02 -1.05
N PRO A 196 -13.65 -16.94 -2.03
CA PRO A 196 -13.26 -16.63 -3.41
C PRO A 196 -14.09 -15.53 -4.06
N LEU A 197 -15.37 -15.37 -3.69
CA LEU A 197 -16.17 -14.25 -4.13
C LEU A 197 -15.63 -12.93 -3.57
N PHE A 198 -15.27 -12.88 -2.28
CA PHE A 198 -14.63 -11.74 -1.66
C PHE A 198 -13.31 -11.37 -2.37
N LEU A 199 -12.45 -12.36 -2.65
CA LEU A 199 -11.22 -12.13 -3.40
C LEU A 199 -11.48 -11.56 -4.80
N SER A 200 -12.51 -12.05 -5.48
CA SER A 200 -12.90 -11.54 -6.80
C SER A 200 -13.30 -10.07 -6.74
N VAL A 201 -14.12 -9.71 -5.74
CA VAL A 201 -14.55 -8.33 -5.50
C VAL A 201 -13.38 -7.44 -5.11
N LEU A 202 -12.50 -7.91 -4.21
CA LEU A 202 -11.29 -7.21 -3.77
C LEU A 202 -10.37 -6.89 -4.96
N LEU A 203 -10.06 -7.88 -5.79
CA LEU A 203 -9.15 -7.72 -6.93
C LEU A 203 -9.72 -6.79 -8.00
N VAL A 204 -11.00 -6.94 -8.34
CA VAL A 204 -11.68 -6.03 -9.27
C VAL A 204 -11.76 -4.63 -8.67
N GLY A 205 -12.04 -4.51 -7.38
CA GLY A 205 -12.10 -3.26 -6.63
C GLY A 205 -10.79 -2.48 -6.66
N LEU A 206 -9.73 -3.04 -6.10
CA LEU A 206 -8.40 -2.44 -6.04
C LEU A 206 -7.88 -2.07 -7.45
N SER A 207 -8.04 -2.97 -8.42
CA SER A 207 -7.58 -2.71 -9.80
C SER A 207 -8.38 -1.65 -10.55
N THR A 208 -9.50 -1.16 -10.02
CA THR A 208 -10.24 -0.03 -10.59
C THR A 208 -9.35 1.21 -10.60
N ALA A 209 -8.72 1.54 -9.46
CA ALA A 209 -7.83 2.69 -9.36
C ALA A 209 -6.54 2.52 -10.18
N TRP A 210 -6.11 1.29 -10.45
CA TRP A 210 -4.90 1.02 -11.24
C TRP A 210 -5.13 1.14 -12.75
N THR A 211 -6.34 0.81 -13.21
CA THR A 211 -6.71 0.83 -14.64
C THR A 211 -7.25 2.17 -15.11
N ASN A 212 -7.75 2.98 -14.19
CA ASN A 212 -8.35 4.27 -14.46
C ASN A 212 -7.34 5.42 -14.25
N GLY A 213 -7.61 6.56 -14.89
CA GLY A 213 -6.88 7.80 -14.63
C GLY A 213 -7.21 8.38 -13.25
N PRO A 214 -6.42 9.37 -12.77
CA PRO A 214 -6.57 9.92 -11.42
C PRO A 214 -7.90 10.65 -11.19
N THR A 215 -8.65 11.01 -12.23
CA THR A 215 -9.96 11.69 -12.12
C THR A 215 -11.15 10.73 -12.28
N ALA A 216 -10.89 9.43 -12.43
CA ALA A 216 -11.92 8.42 -12.70
C ALA A 216 -12.28 7.63 -11.44
N GLU A 217 -13.16 6.65 -11.58
CA GLU A 217 -13.64 5.82 -10.48
C GLU A 217 -12.51 5.01 -9.83
N PHE A 218 -12.58 4.85 -8.51
CA PHE A 218 -11.56 4.18 -7.68
C PHE A 218 -12.06 2.88 -7.04
N GLY A 219 -13.22 2.36 -7.45
CA GLY A 219 -13.73 1.06 -7.02
C GLY A 219 -14.61 1.09 -5.77
N GLN A 220 -15.17 2.23 -5.40
CA GLN A 220 -16.02 2.41 -4.21
C GLN A 220 -17.20 1.41 -4.12
N GLN A 221 -17.90 1.14 -5.22
CA GLN A 221 -19.02 0.19 -5.21
C GLN A 221 -18.55 -1.24 -4.92
N HIS A 222 -17.32 -1.59 -5.32
CA HIS A 222 -16.72 -2.87 -4.98
C HIS A 222 -16.34 -2.93 -3.49
N LEU A 223 -15.88 -1.83 -2.89
CA LEU A 223 -15.64 -1.76 -1.44
C LEU A 223 -16.93 -2.00 -0.66
N ARG A 224 -18.06 -1.42 -1.09
CA ARG A 224 -19.38 -1.70 -0.49
C ARG A 224 -19.77 -3.18 -0.60
N GLY A 225 -19.53 -3.78 -1.77
CA GLY A 225 -19.74 -5.22 -1.96
C GLY A 225 -18.87 -6.07 -1.03
N ALA A 226 -17.60 -5.69 -0.86
CA ALA A 226 -16.69 -6.36 0.08
C ALA A 226 -17.16 -6.20 1.54
N ARG A 227 -17.60 -5.00 1.94
CA ARG A 227 -18.19 -4.77 3.27
C ARG A 227 -19.38 -5.69 3.52
N ALA A 228 -20.30 -5.81 2.57
CA ALA A 228 -21.45 -6.70 2.70
C ALA A 228 -21.05 -8.18 2.87
N LEU A 229 -20.05 -8.65 2.13
CA LEU A 229 -19.51 -10.01 2.28
C LEU A 229 -18.83 -10.22 3.65
N THR A 230 -18.10 -9.21 4.13
CA THR A 230 -17.52 -9.22 5.48
C THR A 230 -18.62 -9.25 6.54
N ASP A 231 -19.67 -8.43 6.42
CA ASP A 231 -20.79 -8.43 7.37
C ASP A 231 -21.53 -9.78 7.41
N ILE A 232 -21.68 -10.47 6.25
CA ILE A 232 -22.21 -11.84 6.20
C ILE A 232 -21.31 -12.80 7.00
N LEU A 233 -19.99 -12.74 6.82
CA LEU A 233 -19.03 -13.56 7.56
C LEU A 233 -19.12 -13.31 9.08
N LEU A 234 -19.20 -12.05 9.50
CA LEU A 234 -19.25 -11.66 10.92
C LEU A 234 -20.59 -11.97 11.59
N SER A 235 -21.67 -11.99 10.81
CA SER A 235 -23.03 -12.30 11.29
C SER A 235 -23.32 -13.79 11.38
N ASP A 236 -22.50 -14.65 10.76
CA ASP A 236 -22.66 -16.10 10.82
C ASP A 236 -22.34 -16.64 12.22
N ALA A 237 -23.32 -17.31 12.83
CA ALA A 237 -23.18 -17.91 14.16
C ALA A 237 -22.07 -18.98 14.20
N SER A 238 -21.86 -19.71 13.11
CA SER A 238 -20.82 -20.74 13.03
C SER A 238 -19.40 -20.14 13.11
N THR A 239 -19.20 -18.94 12.55
CA THR A 239 -17.94 -18.18 12.66
C THR A 239 -17.59 -17.86 14.11
N ARG A 240 -18.60 -17.58 14.94
CA ARG A 240 -18.43 -17.29 16.38
C ARG A 240 -18.04 -18.53 17.18
N GLU A 241 -18.50 -19.70 16.76
CA GLU A 241 -18.13 -20.98 17.39
C GLU A 241 -16.76 -21.48 16.93
N THR A 242 -16.45 -21.36 15.64
CA THR A 242 -15.17 -21.75 15.05
C THR A 242 -14.84 -20.86 13.86
N ARG A 243 -13.83 -20.02 14.02
CA ARG A 243 -13.39 -19.10 12.95
C ARG A 243 -12.92 -19.89 11.71
N PRO A 244 -13.40 -19.55 10.50
CA PRO A 244 -12.88 -20.16 9.29
C PRO A 244 -11.42 -19.75 9.04
N PRO A 245 -10.60 -20.57 8.35
CA PRO A 245 -9.18 -20.30 8.15
C PRO A 245 -8.87 -18.97 7.45
N TYR A 246 -9.81 -18.46 6.64
CA TYR A 246 -9.68 -17.21 5.90
C TYR A 246 -10.21 -15.98 6.66
N PHE A 247 -10.72 -16.12 7.89
CA PHE A 247 -11.34 -15.04 8.65
C PHE A 247 -10.42 -13.81 8.77
N ASN A 248 -9.21 -14.02 9.31
CA ASN A 248 -8.23 -12.95 9.52
C ASN A 248 -7.85 -12.27 8.20
N PHE A 249 -7.78 -13.06 7.12
CA PHE A 249 -7.48 -12.53 5.81
C PHE A 249 -8.59 -11.59 5.31
N VAL A 250 -9.86 -12.03 5.39
CA VAL A 250 -11.00 -11.22 4.91
C VAL A 250 -11.09 -9.91 5.70
N VAL A 251 -11.01 -9.98 7.03
CA VAL A 251 -11.08 -8.80 7.90
C VAL A 251 -9.90 -7.86 7.65
N GLY A 252 -8.67 -8.37 7.66
CA GLY A 252 -7.48 -7.55 7.46
C GLY A 252 -7.40 -6.93 6.06
N ALA A 253 -7.76 -7.68 5.02
CA ALA A 253 -7.80 -7.18 3.64
C ALA A 253 -8.85 -6.09 3.46
N TYR A 254 -10.04 -6.29 4.04
CA TYR A 254 -11.10 -5.28 4.02
C TYR A 254 -10.66 -4.00 4.75
N LEU A 255 -10.13 -4.11 5.96
CA LEU A 255 -9.72 -2.95 6.75
C LEU A 255 -8.59 -2.15 6.10
N TYR A 256 -7.61 -2.83 5.49
CA TYR A 256 -6.58 -2.15 4.69
C TYR A 256 -7.19 -1.35 3.53
N TRP A 257 -8.09 -1.97 2.77
CA TRP A 257 -8.71 -1.33 1.61
C TRP A 257 -9.64 -0.18 2.02
N ASP A 258 -10.45 -0.38 3.06
CA ASP A 258 -11.33 0.63 3.64
C ASP A 258 -10.54 1.86 4.10
N MET A 259 -9.44 1.65 4.83
CA MET A 259 -8.52 2.70 5.25
C MET A 259 -7.95 3.48 4.06
N ALA A 260 -7.47 2.77 3.03
CA ALA A 260 -6.87 3.39 1.86
C ALA A 260 -7.85 4.27 1.05
N LEU A 261 -9.17 4.02 1.17
CA LEU A 261 -10.21 4.79 0.50
C LEU A 261 -10.94 5.79 1.41
N ALA A 262 -10.71 5.77 2.72
CA ALA A 262 -11.49 6.54 3.69
C ALA A 262 -11.48 8.06 3.43
N PHE A 263 -10.36 8.60 2.92
CA PHE A 263 -10.23 10.02 2.56
C PHE A 263 -10.89 10.39 1.21
N LEU A 264 -11.20 9.40 0.37
CA LEU A 264 -11.73 9.60 -0.98
C LEU A 264 -13.27 9.60 -1.03
N ILE A 265 -13.92 8.88 -0.12
CA ILE A 265 -15.36 8.65 -0.15
C ILE A 265 -16.13 9.90 0.32
N PRO A 266 -17.00 10.51 -0.52
CA PRO A 266 -17.83 11.66 -0.15
C PRO A 266 -18.71 11.40 1.07
N VAL A 267 -19.03 12.44 1.84
CA VAL A 267 -19.68 12.31 3.16
C VAL A 267 -21.04 11.61 3.06
N GLU A 268 -21.83 11.95 2.06
CA GLU A 268 -23.15 11.38 1.79
C GLU A 268 -23.11 9.88 1.46
N GLU A 269 -21.93 9.37 1.10
CA GLU A 269 -21.70 8.01 0.66
C GLU A 269 -20.97 7.13 1.69
N GLN A 270 -20.51 7.73 2.80
CA GLN A 270 -19.77 7.04 3.86
C GLN A 270 -20.67 6.09 4.66
N VAL A 271 -20.08 4.97 5.06
CA VAL A 271 -20.69 4.00 5.99
C VAL A 271 -19.79 3.89 7.21
N SER A 272 -20.39 3.90 8.41
CA SER A 272 -19.65 3.77 9.67
C SER A 272 -18.87 2.46 9.73
N LEU A 273 -17.60 2.54 10.11
CA LEU A 273 -16.77 1.36 10.36
C LEU A 273 -17.01 0.79 11.78
N ASN A 274 -17.40 1.65 12.72
CA ASN A 274 -17.57 1.37 14.15
C ASN A 274 -18.89 0.64 14.45
N THR A 275 -19.01 -0.59 13.96
CA THR A 275 -20.09 -1.52 14.32
C THR A 275 -19.59 -2.52 15.36
N ASP A 276 -20.47 -2.98 16.27
CA ASP A 276 -20.11 -3.94 17.32
C ASP A 276 -19.47 -5.23 16.76
N GLU A 277 -19.98 -5.73 15.62
CA GLU A 277 -19.45 -6.91 14.94
C GLU A 277 -18.03 -6.68 14.41
N MET A 278 -17.78 -5.54 13.76
CA MET A 278 -16.47 -5.19 13.22
C MET A 278 -15.45 -4.98 14.35
N TYR A 279 -15.84 -4.29 15.42
CA TYR A 279 -14.96 -4.08 16.57
C TYR A 279 -14.63 -5.40 17.28
N SER A 280 -15.62 -6.29 17.45
CA SER A 280 -15.39 -7.63 17.99
C SER A 280 -14.44 -8.45 17.11
N ALA A 281 -14.64 -8.40 15.79
CA ALA A 281 -13.76 -9.06 14.82
C ALA A 281 -12.33 -8.50 14.87
N LEU A 282 -12.18 -7.18 15.06
CA LEU A 282 -10.88 -6.54 15.25
C LEU A 282 -10.16 -7.08 16.48
N LEU A 283 -10.86 -7.21 17.62
CA LEU A 283 -10.30 -7.78 18.84
C LEU A 283 -9.87 -9.24 18.67
N ASP A 284 -10.63 -10.02 17.89
CA ASP A 284 -10.31 -11.41 17.58
C ASP A 284 -9.08 -11.54 16.66
N VAL A 285 -8.88 -10.60 15.73
CA VAL A 285 -7.69 -10.55 14.86
C VAL A 285 -6.48 -10.03 15.62
N GLY A 286 -6.66 -8.98 16.43
CA GLY A 286 -5.60 -8.31 17.17
C GLY A 286 -4.40 -7.93 16.29
N GLN A 287 -3.20 -8.18 16.82
CA GLN A 287 -1.93 -7.98 16.12
C GLN A 287 -1.39 -9.27 15.49
N GLU A 288 -2.27 -10.18 15.05
CA GLU A 288 -1.84 -11.32 14.25
C GLU A 288 -1.29 -10.86 12.89
N TYR A 289 -0.31 -11.60 12.36
CA TYR A 289 0.31 -11.28 11.09
C TYR A 289 -0.70 -11.40 9.94
N HIS A 290 -0.84 -10.33 9.16
CA HIS A 290 -1.66 -10.29 7.95
C HIS A 290 -0.81 -10.18 6.66
N PRO A 291 -1.04 -11.01 5.63
CA PRO A 291 -0.21 -11.00 4.41
C PRO A 291 -0.17 -9.68 3.62
N ILE A 292 -1.24 -8.88 3.69
CA ILE A 292 -1.27 -7.55 3.04
C ILE A 292 -0.66 -6.49 3.96
N GLY A 293 -0.90 -6.57 5.27
CA GLY A 293 -0.74 -5.45 6.20
C GLY A 293 0.30 -5.62 7.30
N GLY A 294 0.93 -6.79 7.41
CA GLY A 294 1.76 -7.13 8.55
C GLY A 294 0.97 -7.09 9.85
N TYR A 295 1.48 -6.36 10.84
CA TYR A 295 0.88 -6.23 12.17
C TYR A 295 0.05 -4.93 12.32
N SER A 296 -0.40 -4.36 11.20
CA SER A 296 -1.04 -3.04 11.17
C SER A 296 -2.58 -3.09 11.09
N THR A 297 -3.22 -4.25 11.23
CA THR A 297 -4.68 -4.38 11.09
C THR A 297 -5.46 -3.49 12.04
N GLU A 298 -5.08 -3.43 13.33
CA GLU A 298 -5.71 -2.56 14.33
C GLU A 298 -5.57 -1.08 13.97
N ILE A 299 -4.39 -0.64 13.53
CA ILE A 299 -4.19 0.76 13.15
C ILE A 299 -4.96 1.09 11.86
N PHE A 300 -5.13 0.15 10.92
CA PHE A 300 -5.96 0.38 9.73
C PHE A 300 -7.42 0.68 10.09
N TYR A 301 -7.98 0.00 11.10
CA TYR A 301 -9.32 0.31 11.60
C TYR A 301 -9.42 1.76 12.12
N LEU A 302 -8.48 2.18 12.97
CA LEU A 302 -8.43 3.56 13.48
C LEU A 302 -8.29 4.58 12.35
N LEU A 303 -7.41 4.31 11.39
CA LEU A 303 -7.18 5.16 10.24
C LEU A 303 -8.40 5.26 9.30
N GLY A 304 -9.20 4.21 9.18
CA GLY A 304 -10.47 4.25 8.48
C GLY A 304 -11.43 5.28 9.10
N ASN A 305 -11.45 5.40 10.42
CA ASN A 305 -12.25 6.42 11.12
C ASN A 305 -11.67 7.82 10.97
N VAL A 306 -10.35 7.96 11.11
CA VAL A 306 -9.65 9.24 10.89
C VAL A 306 -9.89 9.76 9.47
N GLY A 307 -9.79 8.90 8.46
CA GLY A 307 -9.98 9.28 7.06
C GLY A 307 -11.38 9.80 6.77
N ARG A 308 -12.41 9.10 7.26
CA ARG A 308 -13.82 9.54 7.16
C ARG A 308 -14.04 10.87 7.84
N TYR A 309 -13.54 11.03 9.07
CA TYR A 309 -13.66 12.27 9.84
C TYR A 309 -12.97 13.43 9.13
N CYS A 310 -11.69 13.27 8.74
CA CYS A 310 -10.94 14.30 8.02
C CYS A 310 -11.62 14.68 6.70
N ARG A 311 -12.15 13.69 5.96
CA ARG A 311 -12.91 13.95 4.74
C ARG A 311 -14.17 14.78 5.03
N SER A 312 -14.92 14.44 6.08
CA SER A 312 -16.09 15.20 6.51
C SER A 312 -15.74 16.64 6.89
N VAL A 313 -14.66 16.86 7.63
CA VAL A 313 -14.17 18.20 7.99
C VAL A 313 -13.83 19.00 6.73
N VAL A 314 -13.12 18.41 5.76
CA VAL A 314 -12.74 19.11 4.53
C VAL A 314 -13.96 19.54 3.72
N GLU A 315 -14.96 18.66 3.61
CA GLU A 315 -16.13 18.85 2.77
C GLU A 315 -17.21 19.75 3.41
N THR A 316 -17.43 19.62 4.72
CA THR A 316 -18.52 20.31 5.43
C THR A 316 -18.05 21.51 6.25
N GLY A 317 -16.76 21.56 6.61
CA GLY A 317 -16.22 22.52 7.58
C GLY A 317 -16.61 22.23 9.03
N VAL A 318 -17.47 21.25 9.30
CA VAL A 318 -17.96 20.94 10.65
C VAL A 318 -16.94 20.10 11.42
N ARG A 319 -16.67 20.49 12.66
CA ARG A 319 -15.70 19.82 13.54
C ARG A 319 -16.32 19.42 14.88
N ASP A 320 -15.84 18.31 15.42
CA ASP A 320 -16.15 17.80 16.75
C ASP A 320 -14.84 17.51 17.49
N GLU A 321 -14.49 18.39 18.43
CA GLU A 321 -13.25 18.29 19.20
C GLU A 321 -13.18 17.03 20.07
N SER A 322 -14.33 16.51 20.51
CA SER A 322 -14.36 15.29 21.32
C SER A 322 -13.94 14.07 20.50
N VAL A 323 -14.36 14.02 19.24
CA VAL A 323 -13.96 12.98 18.28
C VAL A 323 -12.48 13.10 17.93
N GLU A 324 -11.98 14.31 17.71
CA GLU A 324 -10.56 14.57 17.43
C GLU A 324 -9.67 14.07 18.58
N VAL A 325 -9.97 14.46 19.81
CA VAL A 325 -9.21 14.04 20.99
C VAL A 325 -9.27 12.52 21.19
N ALA A 326 -10.46 11.92 21.03
CA ALA A 326 -10.61 10.47 21.18
C ALA A 326 -9.76 9.69 20.16
N LEU A 327 -9.83 10.05 18.86
CA LEU A 327 -9.04 9.41 17.81
C LEU A 327 -7.53 9.59 18.03
N GLN A 328 -7.11 10.78 18.45
CA GLN A 328 -5.70 11.04 18.76
C GLN A 328 -5.23 10.16 19.92
N GLU A 329 -5.96 10.14 21.04
CA GLU A 329 -5.59 9.37 22.21
C GLU A 329 -5.53 7.86 21.93
N GLU A 330 -6.48 7.33 21.16
CA GLU A 330 -6.47 5.91 20.77
C GLU A 330 -5.23 5.55 19.96
N MET A 331 -4.87 6.39 18.98
CA MET A 331 -3.65 6.18 18.19
C MET A 331 -2.38 6.32 19.04
N GLU A 332 -2.29 7.32 19.93
CA GLU A 332 -1.11 7.55 20.78
C GLU A 332 -0.90 6.44 21.82
N LYS A 333 -1.98 5.84 22.33
CA LYS A 333 -1.91 4.69 23.25
C LYS A 333 -1.58 3.38 22.53
N TRP A 334 -1.77 3.31 21.21
CA TRP A 334 -1.54 2.09 20.44
C TRP A 334 -0.05 1.83 20.16
N GLU A 335 0.42 0.64 20.54
CA GLU A 335 1.77 0.16 20.28
C GLU A 335 1.75 -1.04 19.31
N PRO A 336 2.58 -1.03 18.26
CA PRO A 336 2.63 -2.14 17.32
C PRO A 336 3.50 -3.29 17.82
N ASN A 337 3.20 -4.48 17.34
CA ASN A 337 4.06 -5.65 17.46
C ASN A 337 5.46 -5.33 16.90
N ARG A 338 6.49 -5.69 17.69
CA ARG A 338 7.91 -5.42 17.40
C ARG A 338 8.72 -6.66 17.03
N ASP A 339 8.08 -7.80 16.82
CA ASP A 339 8.73 -9.08 16.48
C ASP A 339 9.55 -8.96 15.18
N ASN A 340 9.08 -8.13 14.24
CA ASN A 340 9.82 -7.75 13.04
C ASN A 340 10.05 -6.23 13.04
N ALA A 341 11.33 -5.81 13.08
CA ALA A 341 11.71 -4.41 13.16
C ALA A 341 11.17 -3.56 11.99
N GLN A 342 11.26 -4.07 10.75
CA GLN A 342 10.79 -3.35 9.56
C GLN A 342 9.27 -3.19 9.54
N LEU A 343 8.53 -4.22 9.98
CA LEU A 343 7.07 -4.15 10.09
C LEU A 343 6.64 -3.24 11.25
N GLY A 344 7.39 -3.21 12.35
CA GLY A 344 7.19 -2.26 13.43
C GLY A 344 7.33 -0.81 12.96
N LEU A 345 8.37 -0.49 12.17
CA LEU A 345 8.55 0.83 11.57
C LEU A 345 7.43 1.18 10.59
N MET A 346 6.92 0.21 9.82
CA MET A 346 5.75 0.41 8.96
C MET A 346 4.50 0.76 9.77
N SER A 347 4.24 0.01 10.85
CA SER A 347 3.11 0.30 11.73
C SER A 347 3.21 1.67 12.39
N ASP A 348 4.40 2.10 12.83
CA ASP A 348 4.62 3.45 13.34
C ASP A 348 4.32 4.51 12.27
N ALA A 349 4.74 4.26 11.02
CA ALA A 349 4.50 5.16 9.91
C ALA A 349 2.99 5.30 9.61
N PHE A 350 2.22 4.21 9.69
CA PHE A 350 0.76 4.25 9.57
C PHE A 350 0.10 4.98 10.74
N ARG A 351 0.55 4.76 11.99
CA ARG A 351 0.06 5.54 13.14
C ARG A 351 0.31 7.04 12.93
N SER A 352 1.52 7.41 12.51
CA SER A 352 1.86 8.80 12.20
C SER A 352 1.07 9.37 11.01
N HIS A 353 0.71 8.55 10.02
CA HIS A 353 -0.18 8.98 8.94
C HIS A 353 -1.53 9.49 9.47
N GLY A 354 -2.13 8.81 10.45
CA GLY A 354 -3.37 9.26 11.08
C GLY A 354 -3.19 10.55 11.88
N LEU A 355 -2.16 10.59 12.74
CA LEU A 355 -1.87 11.75 13.58
C LEU A 355 -1.56 13.01 12.76
N ILE A 356 -0.73 12.88 11.72
CA ILE A 356 -0.42 14.01 10.82
C ILE A 356 -1.69 14.51 10.14
N ASN A 357 -2.54 13.63 9.61
CA ASN A 357 -3.77 14.07 8.95
C ASN A 357 -4.72 14.78 9.90
N LEU A 358 -4.90 14.24 11.11
CA LEU A 358 -5.77 14.84 12.11
C LEU A 358 -5.27 16.25 12.50
N GLU A 359 -3.98 16.40 12.78
CA GLU A 359 -3.35 17.67 13.12
C GLU A 359 -3.39 18.67 11.93
N ALA A 360 -2.97 18.22 10.74
CA ALA A 360 -2.80 19.06 9.55
C ALA A 360 -4.13 19.50 8.90
N ILE A 361 -5.21 18.73 9.06
CA ILE A 361 -6.53 19.04 8.49
C ILE A 361 -7.43 19.70 9.53
N CYS A 362 -7.47 19.17 10.75
CA CYS A 362 -8.46 19.60 11.73
C CYS A 362 -7.92 20.74 12.61
N TYR A 363 -6.75 20.56 13.20
CA TYR A 363 -6.18 21.58 14.11
C TYR A 363 -5.67 22.81 13.36
N ARG A 364 -5.11 22.64 12.16
CA ARG A 364 -4.71 23.76 11.30
C ARG A 364 -5.91 24.61 10.86
N ARG A 365 -7.07 24.01 10.58
CA ARG A 365 -8.31 24.77 10.29
C ARG A 365 -8.86 25.50 11.52
N ARG A 366 -8.75 24.93 12.74
CA ARG A 366 -9.10 25.64 13.99
C ARG A 366 -8.42 27.01 14.07
N ARG A 367 -7.15 27.06 13.66
CA ARG A 367 -6.34 28.28 13.65
C ARG A 367 -6.93 29.31 12.68
N ASP A 368 -7.26 28.90 11.45
CA ASP A 368 -7.74 29.83 10.42
C ASP A 368 -9.11 30.42 10.78
N ASP A 369 -10.03 29.59 11.31
CA ASP A 369 -11.35 30.04 11.78
C ASP A 369 -11.23 30.98 13.00
N ALA A 370 -10.43 30.61 14.01
CA ALA A 370 -10.24 31.42 15.21
C ALA A 370 -9.53 32.76 14.92
N ALA A 371 -8.57 32.78 13.98
CA ALA A 371 -7.92 34.00 13.52
C ALA A 371 -8.91 34.90 12.76
N GLY A 372 -9.78 34.31 11.94
CA GLY A 372 -10.86 35.02 11.24
C GLY A 372 -11.87 35.64 12.21
N ASP A 373 -12.33 34.89 13.20
CA ASP A 373 -13.28 35.36 14.22
C ASP A 373 -12.68 36.45 15.11
N ALA A 374 -11.41 36.30 15.51
CA ALA A 374 -10.69 37.33 16.26
C ALA A 374 -10.54 38.62 15.45
N PHE A 375 -10.15 38.53 14.18
CA PHE A 375 -10.04 39.68 13.28
C PHE A 375 -11.40 40.37 13.06
N MET A 376 -12.48 39.61 12.85
CA MET A 376 -13.83 40.15 12.68
C MET A 376 -14.35 40.81 13.96
N THR A 377 -14.06 40.23 15.13
CA THR A 377 -14.41 40.80 16.44
C THR A 377 -13.67 42.10 16.69
N GLU A 378 -12.38 42.18 16.35
CA GLU A 378 -11.55 43.39 16.44
C GLU A 378 -12.07 44.48 15.48
N PHE A 379 -12.38 44.11 14.23
CA PHE A 379 -12.93 45.02 13.21
C PHE A 379 -14.29 45.60 13.65
N LEU A 380 -15.14 44.80 14.28
CA LEU A 380 -16.44 45.23 14.80
C LEU A 380 -16.32 46.08 16.09
N ASN A 381 -15.28 45.85 16.89
CA ASN A 381 -14.99 46.63 18.10
C ASN A 381 -14.25 47.94 17.83
N MET A 382 -13.88 48.21 16.58
CA MET A 382 -13.17 49.41 16.18
C MET A 382 -14.14 50.62 16.13
N THR A 383 -14.50 51.15 17.30
CA THR A 383 -15.12 52.48 17.42
C THR A 383 -14.02 53.53 17.34
N CYS A 384 -14.20 54.54 16.47
CA CYS A 384 -13.31 55.71 16.37
C CYS A 384 -13.02 56.29 17.76
N GLU A 385 -11.82 56.07 18.27
CA GLU A 385 -10.81 57.08 18.64
C GLU A 385 -9.71 56.39 19.48
N GLU A 386 -8.47 56.66 19.08
CA GLU A 386 -7.23 56.52 19.86
C GLU A 386 -6.96 55.18 20.57
N ASP A 387 -6.37 54.22 19.86
CA ASP A 387 -5.41 53.28 20.47
C ASP A 387 -4.48 52.70 19.39
N THR A 388 -3.34 53.35 19.18
CA THR A 388 -2.29 52.92 18.23
C THR A 388 -1.22 52.05 18.90
N GLU A 389 -1.47 51.53 20.10
CA GLU A 389 -0.51 50.72 20.87
C GLU A 389 -1.00 49.31 21.24
N LEU A 390 -2.17 48.87 20.74
CA LEU A 390 -2.71 47.53 21.03
C LEU A 390 -2.27 46.42 20.05
N TRP A 391 -1.29 46.67 19.17
CA TRP A 391 -0.80 45.66 18.22
C TRP A 391 0.30 44.74 18.78
N GLN A 392 0.74 44.95 20.03
CA GLN A 392 1.89 44.24 20.62
C GLN A 392 1.52 43.19 21.69
N SER A 393 0.23 42.97 21.98
CA SER A 393 -0.22 42.07 23.05
C SER A 393 -1.23 41.02 22.60
N LEU A 394 -1.07 40.46 21.40
CA LEU A 394 -1.73 39.20 21.04
C LEU A 394 -0.80 38.03 21.42
N PRO A 395 -1.21 37.11 22.32
CA PRO A 395 -0.51 35.86 22.51
C PRO A 395 -0.85 34.92 21.35
N SER A 396 -0.10 34.99 20.24
CA SER A 396 -0.41 34.18 19.05
C SER A 396 0.78 33.50 18.38
N SER A 397 2.03 33.73 18.77
CA SER A 397 3.17 33.10 18.09
C SER A 397 3.66 31.79 18.69
N SER A 398 3.57 31.57 20.02
CA SER A 398 4.26 30.43 20.64
C SER A 398 3.55 29.08 20.50
N VAL A 399 2.21 29.06 20.51
CA VAL A 399 1.42 27.82 20.40
C VAL A 399 1.29 27.37 18.92
N ASP A 400 1.36 28.34 18.00
CA ASP A 400 1.27 28.14 16.55
C ASP A 400 2.54 27.48 15.99
N ASP A 401 3.71 27.98 16.41
CA ASP A 401 5.00 27.34 16.11
C ASP A 401 5.04 25.89 16.65
N ASP A 402 4.47 25.63 17.83
CA ASP A 402 4.50 24.30 18.43
C ASP A 402 3.69 23.25 17.63
N LEU A 403 2.58 23.62 16.98
CA LEU A 403 1.78 22.67 16.18
C LEU A 403 2.51 22.30 14.88
N GLU A 404 2.95 23.30 14.11
CA GLU A 404 3.65 23.05 12.84
C GLU A 404 4.99 22.33 13.07
N VAL A 405 5.69 22.64 14.16
CA VAL A 405 6.89 21.89 14.57
C VAL A 405 6.56 20.43 14.89
N ARG A 406 5.45 20.14 15.58
CA ARG A 406 5.02 18.75 15.84
C ARG A 406 4.71 17.99 14.55
N ILE A 407 3.92 18.57 13.66
CA ILE A 407 3.56 17.95 12.37
C ILE A 407 4.83 17.66 11.57
N ARG A 408 5.73 18.65 11.45
CA ARG A 408 6.99 18.50 10.72
C ARG A 408 7.90 17.44 11.35
N ASN A 409 8.03 17.39 12.67
CA ASN A 409 8.84 16.37 13.35
C ASN A 409 8.30 14.97 13.09
N ARG A 410 6.98 14.76 13.20
CA ARG A 410 6.35 13.47 12.85
C ARG A 410 6.61 13.09 11.40
N ALA A 411 6.49 14.04 10.47
CA ALA A 411 6.77 13.81 9.07
C ALA A 411 8.23 13.41 8.80
N LEU A 412 9.19 14.10 9.40
CA LEU A 412 10.62 13.78 9.30
C LEU A 412 10.92 12.37 9.86
N ASP A 413 10.34 12.02 11.01
CA ASP A 413 10.50 10.70 11.61
C ASP A 413 9.96 9.59 10.70
N VAL A 414 8.78 9.78 10.10
CA VAL A 414 8.22 8.83 9.12
C VAL A 414 9.16 8.68 7.93
N VAL A 415 9.60 9.80 7.35
CA VAL A 415 10.51 9.77 6.19
C VAL A 415 11.80 9.01 6.52
N HIS A 416 12.44 9.32 7.64
CA HIS A 416 13.68 8.64 8.06
C HIS A 416 13.46 7.15 8.35
N ASN A 417 12.39 6.79 9.06
CA ASN A 417 12.07 5.41 9.37
C ASN A 417 11.83 4.59 8.10
N LEU A 418 11.02 5.09 7.17
CA LEU A 418 10.72 4.40 5.93
C LEU A 418 11.94 4.28 5.00
N ILE A 419 12.80 5.29 4.98
CA ILE A 419 14.03 5.27 4.17
C ILE A 419 15.07 4.30 4.74
N SER A 420 15.11 4.12 6.06
CA SER A 420 16.02 3.17 6.71
C SER A 420 15.75 1.72 6.29
N ILE A 421 14.51 1.41 5.89
CA ILE A 421 14.13 0.11 5.34
C ILE A 421 14.79 -0.04 3.95
N PRO A 422 15.61 -1.10 3.73
CA PRO A 422 16.22 -1.33 2.42
C PRO A 422 15.13 -1.43 1.35
N SER A 423 15.31 -0.76 0.22
CA SER A 423 14.31 -0.75 -0.85
C SER A 423 14.10 -2.12 -1.50
N SER A 424 14.97 -3.10 -1.24
CA SER A 424 14.78 -4.50 -1.63
C SER A 424 13.85 -5.28 -0.69
N HIS A 425 13.50 -4.72 0.46
CA HIS A 425 12.63 -5.36 1.44
C HIS A 425 11.18 -5.30 0.96
N ALA A 426 10.43 -6.39 1.11
CA ALA A 426 9.12 -6.50 0.49
C ALA A 426 8.05 -5.56 1.10
N CYS A 427 8.16 -5.20 2.39
CA CYS A 427 7.27 -4.18 2.98
C CYS A 427 7.41 -2.78 2.38
N THR A 428 8.43 -2.51 1.54
CA THR A 428 8.50 -1.25 0.78
C THR A 428 7.26 -1.05 -0.11
N ASN A 429 6.58 -2.12 -0.54
CA ASN A 429 5.32 -2.04 -1.29
C ASN A 429 4.21 -1.30 -0.54
N LEU A 430 4.20 -1.30 0.80
CA LEU A 430 3.18 -0.63 1.62
C LEU A 430 3.50 0.83 1.96
N GLN A 431 4.65 1.36 1.55
CA GLN A 431 5.10 2.67 2.03
C GLN A 431 4.32 3.85 1.44
N ALA A 432 3.60 3.67 0.33
CA ALA A 432 3.07 4.76 -0.47
C ALA A 432 2.18 5.75 0.33
N ILE A 433 1.22 5.24 1.11
CA ILE A 433 0.29 6.07 1.90
C ILE A 433 1.03 6.92 2.97
N PRO A 434 1.73 6.31 3.94
CA PRO A 434 2.38 7.09 5.00
C PRO A 434 3.52 7.97 4.46
N LEU A 435 4.24 7.53 3.42
CA LEU A 435 5.28 8.32 2.78
C LEU A 435 4.71 9.57 2.09
N PHE A 436 3.55 9.46 1.45
CA PHE A 436 2.90 10.60 0.80
C PHE A 436 2.45 11.65 1.82
N THR A 437 1.80 11.20 2.89
CA THR A 437 1.33 12.09 3.97
C THR A 437 2.49 12.79 4.66
N ALA A 438 3.56 12.05 5.02
CA ALA A 438 4.73 12.70 5.60
C ALA A 438 5.43 13.63 4.60
N GLY A 439 5.56 13.19 3.34
CA GLY A 439 6.13 13.99 2.27
C GLY A 439 5.40 15.30 2.03
N SER A 440 4.06 15.33 2.15
CA SER A 440 3.27 16.54 1.93
C SER A 440 3.53 17.62 2.98
N GLU A 441 4.00 17.26 4.17
CA GLU A 441 4.28 18.19 5.27
C GLU A 441 5.75 18.67 5.31
N LEU A 442 6.58 18.26 4.35
CA LEU A 442 7.97 18.75 4.26
C LEU A 442 8.03 20.20 3.77
N THR A 443 8.90 21.00 4.39
CA THR A 443 9.07 22.44 4.12
C THR A 443 10.24 22.71 3.17
N LYS A 444 10.40 23.96 2.71
CA LYS A 444 11.55 24.39 1.90
C LYS A 444 12.91 24.13 2.55
N GLU A 445 12.96 24.02 3.87
CA GLU A 445 14.19 23.70 4.62
C GLU A 445 14.58 22.23 4.49
N ASP A 446 13.61 21.34 4.22
CA ASP A 446 13.78 19.88 4.16
C ASP A 446 14.15 19.40 2.75
N THR A 447 15.04 20.12 2.06
CA THR A 447 15.35 19.87 0.64
C THR A 447 15.87 18.45 0.41
N ARG A 448 16.69 17.93 1.32
CA ARG A 448 17.24 16.57 1.23
C ARG A 448 16.15 15.52 1.38
N GLU A 449 15.24 15.72 2.31
CA GLU A 449 14.15 14.81 2.62
C GLU A 449 13.12 14.79 1.50
N ARG A 450 12.82 15.94 0.88
CA ARG A 450 12.02 16.04 -0.34
C ARG A 450 12.60 15.17 -1.47
N GLU A 451 13.91 15.25 -1.71
CA GLU A 451 14.59 14.41 -2.70
C GLU A 451 14.50 12.91 -2.36
N LEU A 452 14.69 12.56 -1.09
CA LEU A 452 14.60 11.17 -0.64
C LEU A 452 13.19 10.59 -0.80
N VAL A 453 12.15 11.37 -0.49
CA VAL A 453 10.75 10.97 -0.71
C VAL A 453 10.49 10.68 -2.19
N LEU A 454 10.88 11.59 -3.10
CA LEU A 454 10.72 11.38 -4.53
C LEU A 454 11.50 10.16 -5.02
N GLN A 455 12.72 9.95 -4.52
CA GLN A 455 13.51 8.78 -4.86
C GLN A 455 12.86 7.49 -4.35
N ARG A 456 12.29 7.51 -3.14
CA ARG A 456 11.59 6.35 -2.58
C ARG A 456 10.33 5.99 -3.35
N PHE A 457 9.54 6.97 -3.83
CA PHE A 457 8.41 6.69 -4.72
C PHE A 457 8.82 6.02 -6.05
N LYS A 458 9.98 6.39 -6.61
CA LYS A 458 10.53 5.71 -7.80
C LYS A 458 10.92 4.27 -7.51
N GLU A 459 11.41 3.99 -6.30
CA GLU A 459 11.74 2.64 -5.84
C GLU A 459 10.48 1.81 -5.61
N VAL A 460 9.46 2.37 -4.95
CA VAL A 460 8.13 1.74 -4.78
C VAL A 460 7.51 1.42 -6.14
N TYR A 461 7.50 2.37 -7.08
CA TYR A 461 7.01 2.12 -8.44
C TYR A 461 7.79 1.00 -9.15
N SER A 462 9.11 0.95 -8.97
CA SER A 462 9.94 -0.10 -9.58
C SER A 462 9.69 -1.49 -8.98
N LEU A 463 9.02 -1.59 -7.83
CA LEU A 463 8.65 -2.85 -7.19
C LEU A 463 7.25 -3.33 -7.59
N ASN A 464 6.27 -2.43 -7.61
CA ASN A 464 4.86 -2.79 -7.80
C ASN A 464 4.26 -2.41 -9.16
N ASP A 465 4.98 -1.61 -9.96
CA ASP A 465 4.56 -1.16 -11.27
C ASP A 465 3.20 -0.38 -11.28
N LEU A 466 2.78 0.13 -10.13
CA LEU A 466 1.51 0.85 -9.96
C LEU A 466 1.66 2.34 -10.28
N ARG A 467 0.98 2.78 -11.34
CA ARG A 467 1.05 4.17 -11.85
C ARG A 467 0.63 5.23 -10.84
N ALA A 468 -0.19 4.90 -9.86
CA ALA A 468 -0.58 5.83 -8.78
C ALA A 468 0.64 6.40 -8.04
N ASN A 469 1.73 5.63 -7.92
CA ASN A 469 2.99 6.10 -7.32
C ASN A 469 3.70 7.17 -8.17
N LEU A 470 3.42 7.22 -9.47
CA LEU A 470 3.90 8.30 -10.34
C LEU A 470 3.12 9.59 -10.11
N THR A 471 1.83 9.49 -9.83
CA THR A 471 1.02 10.67 -9.52
C THR A 471 1.52 11.36 -8.25
N ALA A 472 1.98 10.61 -7.24
CA ALA A 472 2.63 11.19 -6.06
C ALA A 472 3.87 12.05 -6.41
N LEU A 473 4.64 11.68 -7.45
CA LEU A 473 5.79 12.46 -7.93
C LEU A 473 5.39 13.78 -8.60
N GLU A 474 4.13 13.91 -9.03
CA GLU A 474 3.57 15.15 -9.59
C GLU A 474 2.90 15.99 -8.50
N MET A 475 2.19 15.34 -7.56
CA MET A 475 1.46 15.99 -6.48
C MET A 475 2.36 16.67 -5.45
N LEU A 476 3.39 15.96 -4.97
CA LEU A 476 4.24 16.47 -3.90
C LEU A 476 4.91 17.81 -4.26
N PRO A 477 5.52 17.98 -5.46
CA PRO A 477 6.05 19.28 -5.86
C PRO A 477 5.02 20.40 -5.93
N GLU A 478 3.77 20.12 -6.34
CA GLU A 478 2.70 21.13 -6.36
C GLU A 478 2.29 21.53 -4.93
N ILE A 479 2.15 20.56 -4.02
CA ILE A 479 1.85 20.83 -2.60
C ILE A 479 2.97 21.68 -1.99
N TRP A 480 4.23 21.31 -2.21
CA TRP A 480 5.39 22.05 -1.73
C TRP A 480 5.42 23.47 -2.26
N LYS A 481 5.15 23.66 -3.55
CA LYS A 481 5.12 25.00 -4.17
C LYS A 481 4.10 25.92 -3.49
N ARG A 482 2.90 25.42 -3.17
CA ARG A 482 1.85 26.19 -2.49
C ARG A 482 2.21 26.50 -1.04
N LYS A 483 2.68 25.50 -0.30
CA LYS A 483 3.14 25.69 1.09
C LYS A 483 4.33 26.64 1.19
N ASP A 484 5.28 26.54 0.28
CA ASP A 484 6.45 27.43 0.24
C ASP A 484 6.06 28.89 -0.10
N ALA A 485 4.91 29.09 -0.76
CA ALA A 485 4.29 30.39 -0.99
C ALA A 485 3.50 30.92 0.22
N GLY A 486 3.41 30.15 1.31
CA GLY A 486 2.71 30.50 2.55
C GLY A 486 1.25 30.04 2.62
N GLU A 487 0.80 29.19 1.69
CA GLU A 487 -0.56 28.65 1.74
C GLU A 487 -0.70 27.57 2.83
N SER A 488 -1.65 27.76 3.75
CA SER A 488 -2.11 26.75 4.69
C SER A 488 -3.03 25.77 3.95
N ILE A 489 -2.48 24.65 3.49
CA ILE A 489 -3.25 23.66 2.74
C ILE A 489 -2.77 22.21 2.98
N SER A 490 -3.73 21.29 3.12
CA SER A 490 -3.49 19.85 3.21
C SER A 490 -3.40 19.19 1.83
N TRP A 491 -2.78 18.02 1.76
CA TRP A 491 -2.75 17.24 0.52
C TRP A 491 -4.17 16.85 0.04
N LEU A 492 -5.10 16.66 0.98
CA LEU A 492 -6.49 16.29 0.70
C LEU A 492 -7.22 17.43 -0.02
N GLU A 493 -7.07 18.66 0.45
CA GLU A 493 -7.65 19.83 -0.22
C GLU A 493 -7.10 20.01 -1.64
N VAL A 494 -5.78 19.92 -1.81
CA VAL A 494 -5.15 19.98 -3.14
C VAL A 494 -5.70 18.89 -4.07
N MET A 495 -5.87 17.67 -3.56
CA MET A 495 -6.41 16.56 -4.32
C MET A 495 -7.86 16.83 -4.78
N LEU A 496 -8.70 17.38 -3.90
CA LEU A 496 -10.11 17.66 -4.20
C LEU A 496 -10.28 18.84 -5.15
N GLU A 497 -9.49 19.91 -5.01
CA GLU A 497 -9.48 21.02 -5.97
C GLU A 497 -9.13 20.58 -7.39
N LYS A 498 -8.28 19.55 -7.53
CA LYS A 498 -7.91 18.98 -8.83
C LYS A 498 -8.91 17.93 -9.33
N GLY A 499 -9.91 17.55 -8.53
CA GLY A 499 -10.85 16.47 -8.84
C GLY A 499 -10.18 15.09 -8.92
N TRP A 500 -9.10 14.88 -8.17
CA TRP A 500 -8.35 13.62 -8.15
C TRP A 500 -8.90 12.65 -7.09
N ASN A 501 -8.90 11.36 -7.45
CA ASN A 501 -9.28 10.22 -6.63
C ASN A 501 -8.12 9.21 -6.60
N ILE A 502 -6.97 9.64 -6.10
CA ILE A 502 -5.75 8.84 -6.18
C ILE A 502 -5.70 7.88 -5.00
N MET A 503 -5.80 6.59 -5.30
CA MET A 503 -5.50 5.54 -4.34
C MET A 503 -3.99 5.23 -4.39
N LEU A 504 -3.30 5.53 -3.29
CA LEU A 504 -1.90 5.14 -3.10
C LEU A 504 -1.86 3.79 -2.37
N GLY A 505 -0.96 2.89 -2.76
CA GLY A 505 -0.87 1.53 -2.21
C GLY A 505 -1.57 0.52 -3.10
#